data_AF-A0A8T4ERU6-F1
#
_entry.id   AF-A0A8T4ERU6-F1
#
_cell.length_a   1.000
_cell.length_b   1.000
_cell.length_c   1.000
_cell.angle_alpha   90.00
_cell.angle_beta   90.00
_cell.angle_gamma   90.00
#
_symmetry.space_group_name_H-M   'P 1'
#
loop_
_entity.id
_entity.type
_entity.pdbx_description
1 polymer ?
#
loop_
_entity_poly.entity_id
_entity_poly.type
_entity_poly.pdbx_seq_one_letter_code
_entity_poly.pdbx_strand_id
1 'polypeptide(L)'
;MALNQWRTDEAEHTVEVSVTSTSATPILFQDVQVVTASFRTIPPARVDTTLSRTPRTDLRIPYGEARCDPDKIPAPTPVTVVAHVQVGGGALREVKFAAAGATSATLQRMIEAECGGFILRQAADVTFDSSWRQEGGKGGVLYGSLTVTRKKGDEPFTVDELGNTTHFSLLPHSGKHHPVAVLAADQATLQIPVEVRPARCDPHAFGEAKKAYIFPVWGRIGDGKLFWMIITPDAQLKAAFLAYAEKACGITT
;
A
#
# COMPACT_ATOMS: atom_id res chain seq x y z
N MET A 1 24.33 3.25 5.22
CA MET A 1 22.88 3.23 5.52
C MET A 1 22.19 2.40 4.47
N ALA A 2 21.07 1.77 4.79
CA ALA A 2 20.23 1.03 3.84
C ALA A 2 18.78 1.50 3.92
N LEU A 3 18.02 1.32 2.85
CA LEU A 3 16.60 1.65 2.79
C LEU A 3 15.76 0.38 2.81
N ASN A 4 14.81 0.30 3.74
CA ASN A 4 13.90 -0.82 3.93
C ASN A 4 12.45 -0.35 3.99
N GLN A 5 11.53 -1.25 3.69
CA GLN A 5 10.10 -1.03 3.86
C GLN A 5 9.40 -2.34 4.19
N TRP A 6 8.74 -2.37 5.35
CA TRP A 6 7.86 -3.45 5.78
C TRP A 6 6.42 -3.17 5.34
N ARG A 7 5.55 -4.19 5.36
CA ARG A 7 4.12 -4.03 5.01
C ARG A 7 3.41 -2.95 5.84
N THR A 8 3.81 -2.79 7.10
CA THR A 8 3.28 -1.74 7.96
C THR A 8 3.69 -0.35 7.48
N ASP A 9 4.91 -0.20 6.94
CA ASP A 9 5.41 1.07 6.45
C ASP A 9 4.77 1.46 5.11
N GLU A 10 4.56 0.48 4.21
CA GLU A 10 3.92 0.69 2.91
C GLU A 10 2.56 1.38 3.05
N ALA A 11 1.70 0.85 3.92
CA ALA A 11 0.38 1.43 4.12
C ALA A 11 0.36 2.67 5.03
N GLU A 12 1.50 3.10 5.58
CA GLU A 12 1.67 4.41 6.24
C GLU A 12 2.45 5.41 5.35
N HIS A 13 2.84 5.00 4.14
CA HIS A 13 3.69 5.76 3.24
C HIS A 13 5.01 6.22 3.90
N THR A 14 5.61 5.29 4.65
CA THR A 14 6.90 5.44 5.32
C THR A 14 7.92 4.44 4.80
N VAL A 15 9.19 4.68 5.16
CA VAL A 15 10.34 3.82 4.93
C VAL A 15 11.23 3.81 6.17
N GLU A 16 12.03 2.76 6.32
CA GLU A 16 13.04 2.65 7.37
C GLU A 16 14.43 2.88 6.79
N VAL A 17 15.13 3.89 7.33
CA VAL A 17 16.54 4.13 7.08
C VAL A 17 17.35 3.38 8.13
N SER A 18 17.97 2.28 7.72
CA SER A 18 18.86 1.50 8.60
C SER A 18 20.21 2.17 8.74
N VAL A 19 20.55 2.52 9.97
CA VAL A 19 21.79 3.16 10.38
C VAL A 19 22.62 2.17 11.19
N THR A 20 23.88 2.01 10.80
CA THR A 20 24.90 1.30 11.60
C THR A 20 25.91 2.34 12.06
N SER A 21 26.34 2.27 13.32
CA SER A 21 27.37 3.15 13.86
C SER A 21 28.42 2.34 14.59
N THR A 22 29.68 2.50 14.19
CA THR A 22 30.84 1.95 14.90
C THR A 22 31.47 2.97 15.85
N SER A 23 30.97 4.20 15.84
CA SER A 23 31.50 5.33 16.62
C SER A 23 31.41 5.07 18.11
N ALA A 24 32.49 5.40 18.84
CA ALA A 24 32.48 5.46 20.30
C ALA A 24 31.83 6.77 20.82
N THR A 25 31.82 7.82 20.00
CA THR A 25 31.17 9.09 20.32
C THR A 25 29.71 9.07 19.86
N PRO A 26 28.74 9.46 20.73
CA PRO A 26 27.34 9.53 20.35
C PRO A 26 27.10 10.48 19.16
N ILE A 27 26.19 10.09 18.27
CA ILE A 27 25.78 10.86 17.10
C ILE A 27 24.27 11.11 17.20
N LEU A 28 23.88 12.37 17.39
CA LEU A 28 22.48 12.78 17.30
C LEU A 28 22.10 12.93 15.83
N PHE A 29 21.01 12.27 15.43
CA PHE A 29 20.27 12.52 14.21
C PHE A 29 19.08 13.41 14.55
N GLN A 30 19.09 14.67 14.08
CA GLN A 30 17.99 15.61 14.31
C GLN A 30 16.81 15.27 13.40
N ASP A 31 17.09 15.18 12.11
CA ASP A 31 16.14 14.88 11.07
C ASP A 31 16.82 14.11 9.94
N VAL A 32 15.98 13.42 9.18
CA VAL A 32 16.37 12.56 8.07
C VAL A 32 15.39 12.74 6.92
N GLN A 33 15.92 12.70 5.70
CA GLN A 33 15.18 12.84 4.46
C GLN A 33 15.67 11.82 3.45
N VAL A 34 14.73 11.25 2.69
CA VAL A 34 15.03 10.46 1.49
C VAL A 34 14.92 11.36 0.26
N VAL A 35 15.98 11.39 -0.54
CA VAL A 35 16.06 12.15 -1.80
C VAL A 35 16.39 11.20 -2.94
N THR A 36 15.51 11.14 -3.92
CA THR A 36 15.64 10.33 -5.14
C THR A 36 14.77 10.97 -6.23
N ALA A 37 15.13 10.80 -7.50
CA ALA A 37 14.31 11.27 -8.61
C ALA A 37 13.08 10.38 -8.85
N SER A 38 13.02 9.19 -8.23
CA SER A 38 11.88 8.27 -8.35
C SER A 38 10.65 8.72 -7.56
N PHE A 39 10.82 9.59 -6.56
CA PHE A 39 9.74 10.05 -5.68
C PHE A 39 9.76 11.58 -5.55
N ARG A 40 8.63 12.19 -5.17
CA ARG A 40 8.58 13.60 -4.81
C ARG A 40 9.41 13.80 -3.54
N THR A 41 10.32 14.77 -3.57
CA THR A 41 11.03 15.18 -2.36
C THR A 41 10.07 15.92 -1.44
N ILE A 42 9.97 15.47 -0.19
CA ILE A 42 9.19 16.13 0.88
C ILE A 42 10.15 16.64 1.96
N PRO A 43 9.75 17.60 2.82
CA PRO A 43 10.62 18.12 3.88
C PRO A 43 11.22 17.03 4.80
N PRO A 44 12.42 17.24 5.38
CA PRO A 44 13.01 16.30 6.33
C PRO A 44 12.10 16.01 7.52
N ALA A 45 12.11 14.77 7.99
CA ALA A 45 11.34 14.34 9.14
C ALA A 45 12.20 14.35 10.41
N ARG A 46 11.68 14.96 11.48
CA ARG A 46 12.31 14.93 12.81
C ARG A 46 12.37 13.49 13.32
N VAL A 47 13.55 13.08 13.76
CA VAL A 47 13.76 11.76 14.39
C VAL A 47 14.38 11.87 15.79
N ASP A 48 15.09 12.97 16.08
CA ASP A 48 15.66 13.29 17.40
C ASP A 48 16.27 12.09 18.13
N THR A 49 17.08 11.32 17.40
CA THR A 49 17.59 10.02 17.85
C THR A 49 19.10 10.09 18.05
N THR A 50 19.57 9.78 19.26
CA THR A 50 21.00 9.68 19.55
C THR A 50 21.48 8.24 19.42
N LEU A 51 22.44 8.01 18.53
CA LEU A 51 23.03 6.71 18.27
C LEU A 51 24.46 6.64 18.80
N SER A 52 24.69 5.71 19.72
CA SER A 52 26.04 5.25 20.09
C SER A 52 26.47 4.13 19.14
N ARG A 53 27.47 3.32 19.52
CA ARG A 53 27.80 2.10 18.76
C ARG A 53 26.58 1.19 18.67
N THR A 54 26.10 0.93 17.46
CA THR A 54 24.96 0.06 17.18
C THR A 54 25.20 -0.73 15.91
N PRO A 55 24.92 -2.05 15.89
CA PRO A 55 24.95 -2.83 14.66
C PRO A 55 23.85 -2.38 13.70
N ARG A 56 22.70 -1.91 14.22
CA ARG A 56 21.56 -1.44 13.44
C ARG A 56 20.58 -0.65 14.31
N THR A 57 20.14 0.49 13.81
CA THR A 57 18.95 1.20 14.26
C THR A 57 18.17 1.67 13.04
N ASP A 58 16.86 1.43 13.04
CA ASP A 58 15.99 1.78 11.93
C ASP A 58 15.25 3.10 12.25
N LEU A 59 15.48 4.11 11.43
CA LEU A 59 14.81 5.41 11.53
C LEU A 59 13.63 5.42 10.56
N ARG A 60 12.41 5.35 11.10
CA ARG A 60 11.18 5.40 10.29
C ARG A 60 10.87 6.85 9.90
N ILE A 61 10.76 7.11 8.60
CA ILE A 61 10.46 8.43 8.05
C ILE A 61 9.45 8.34 6.89
N PRO A 62 8.63 9.38 6.66
CA PRO A 62 7.81 9.46 5.46
C PRO A 62 8.68 9.66 4.21
N TYR A 63 8.11 9.30 3.05
CA TYR A 63 8.63 9.64 1.73
C TYR A 63 7.51 10.26 0.87
N GLY A 64 7.82 10.93 -0.24
CA GLY A 64 6.80 11.51 -1.11
C GLY A 64 6.32 10.56 -2.20
N GLU A 65 5.22 10.89 -2.88
CA GLU A 65 4.61 10.07 -3.95
C GLU A 65 5.58 9.71 -5.09
N ALA A 66 5.41 8.54 -5.69
CA ALA A 66 6.16 8.11 -6.86
C ALA A 66 5.93 9.05 -8.05
N ARG A 67 7.00 9.32 -8.80
CA ARG A 67 6.93 10.06 -10.05
C ARG A 67 6.68 9.09 -11.19
N CYS A 68 5.40 8.89 -11.51
CA CYS A 68 4.99 7.91 -12.50
C CYS A 68 4.93 8.48 -13.92
N ASP A 69 5.29 7.64 -14.88
CA ASP A 69 5.04 7.85 -16.30
C ASP A 69 3.68 7.20 -16.63
N PRO A 70 2.84 7.84 -17.46
CA PRO A 70 1.49 7.36 -17.73
C PRO A 70 1.43 6.02 -18.46
N ASP A 71 2.50 5.64 -19.17
CA ASP A 71 2.50 4.49 -20.08
C ASP A 71 3.45 3.37 -19.61
N LYS A 72 4.37 3.65 -18.69
CA LYS A 72 5.33 2.65 -18.18
C LYS A 72 5.77 2.92 -16.75
N ILE A 73 6.25 1.87 -16.08
CA ILE A 73 6.89 2.00 -14.78
C ILE A 73 8.34 2.48 -14.99
N PRO A 74 8.75 3.64 -14.43
CA PRO A 74 10.12 4.12 -14.51
C PRO A 74 11.10 3.22 -13.75
N ALA A 75 12.36 3.17 -14.20
CA ALA A 75 13.41 2.48 -13.46
C ALA A 75 13.72 3.22 -12.14
N PRO A 76 14.08 2.50 -11.06
CA PRO A 76 14.51 3.12 -9.82
C PRO A 76 15.77 3.97 -10.02
N THR A 77 15.80 5.14 -9.39
CA THR A 77 16.96 6.02 -9.36
C THR A 77 17.63 5.98 -7.99
N PRO A 78 18.97 6.12 -7.91
CA PRO A 78 19.70 6.02 -6.65
C PRO A 78 19.13 6.93 -5.55
N VAL A 79 19.12 6.41 -4.33
CA VAL A 79 18.63 7.13 -3.15
C VAL A 79 19.80 7.75 -2.40
N THR A 80 19.64 9.04 -2.09
CA THR A 80 20.47 9.76 -1.13
C THR A 80 19.68 9.99 0.15
N VAL A 81 20.22 9.54 1.27
CA VAL A 81 19.72 9.92 2.60
C VAL A 81 20.44 11.19 3.03
N VAL A 82 19.68 12.25 3.29
CA VAL A 82 20.19 13.50 3.83
C VAL A 82 19.81 13.56 5.30
N ALA A 83 20.76 13.83 6.18
CA ALA A 83 20.50 13.92 7.61
C ALA A 83 21.26 15.09 8.24
N HIS A 84 20.63 15.78 9.18
CA HIS A 84 21.31 16.72 10.07
C HIS A 84 21.81 15.98 11.30
N VAL A 85 23.13 15.92 11.46
CA VAL A 85 23.79 15.15 12.54
C VAL A 85 24.68 16.03 13.41
N GLN A 86 24.74 15.70 14.69
CA GLN A 86 25.65 16.30 15.66
C GLN A 86 26.45 15.18 16.33
N VAL A 87 27.79 15.28 16.27
CA VAL A 87 28.69 14.31 16.88
C VAL A 87 29.16 14.84 18.23
N GLY A 88 28.84 14.15 19.32
CA GLY A 88 29.07 14.62 20.68
C GLY A 88 28.40 15.98 20.92
N GLY A 89 29.12 16.91 21.57
CA GLY A 89 28.68 18.30 21.77
C GLY A 89 29.03 19.26 20.63
N GLY A 90 29.34 18.75 19.43
CA GLY A 90 29.74 19.57 18.28
C GLY A 90 28.61 20.39 17.66
N ALA A 91 28.88 21.05 16.52
CA ALA A 91 27.84 21.71 15.74
C ALA A 91 27.01 20.70 14.93
N LEU A 92 25.75 21.03 14.69
CA LEU A 92 24.89 20.29 13.75
C LEU A 92 25.39 20.48 12.31
N ARG A 93 25.44 19.40 11.53
CA ARG A 93 25.91 19.40 10.14
C ARG A 93 25.01 18.55 9.26
N GLU A 94 24.75 19.02 8.05
CA GLU A 94 24.14 18.18 7.01
C GLU A 94 25.16 17.14 6.52
N VAL A 95 24.74 15.89 6.42
CA VAL A 95 25.52 14.79 5.86
C VAL A 95 24.66 14.03 4.87
N LYS A 96 25.26 13.69 3.72
CA LYS A 96 24.62 12.92 2.65
C LYS A 96 25.21 11.53 2.59
N PHE A 97 24.35 10.54 2.66
CA PHE A 97 24.72 9.14 2.55
C PHE A 97 24.09 8.58 1.29
N ALA A 98 24.90 8.04 0.38
CA ALA A 98 24.36 7.14 -0.63
C ALA A 98 23.74 5.94 0.12
N ALA A 99 22.47 5.66 -0.13
CA ALA A 99 21.87 4.43 0.39
C ALA A 99 22.61 3.26 -0.26
N ALA A 100 23.23 2.42 0.57
CA ALA A 100 23.94 1.25 0.11
C ALA A 100 22.96 0.32 -0.61
N GLY A 101 23.40 -0.26 -1.73
CA GLY A 101 22.59 -1.17 -2.54
C GLY A 101 21.83 -0.54 -3.70
N ALA A 102 22.20 0.69 -4.14
CA ALA A 102 21.95 1.44 -5.40
C ALA A 102 20.61 1.31 -6.18
N THR A 103 19.95 0.16 -6.16
CA THR A 103 18.66 -0.19 -6.73
C THR A 103 18.06 -1.34 -5.90
N SER A 104 17.87 -1.13 -4.59
CA SER A 104 17.36 -2.20 -3.72
C SER A 104 16.03 -2.72 -4.31
N ALA A 105 15.82 -4.04 -4.32
CA ALA A 105 14.56 -4.63 -4.77
C ALA A 105 13.34 -3.99 -4.08
N THR A 106 13.53 -3.48 -2.86
CA THR A 106 12.58 -2.63 -2.13
C THR A 106 12.16 -1.40 -2.93
N LEU A 107 13.10 -0.60 -3.43
CA LEU A 107 12.80 0.62 -4.17
C LEU A 107 12.08 0.32 -5.48
N GLN A 108 12.52 -0.72 -6.19
CA GLN A 108 11.83 -1.18 -7.40
C GLN A 108 10.38 -1.58 -7.08
N ARG A 109 10.17 -2.38 -6.03
CA ARG A 109 8.84 -2.81 -5.59
C ARG A 109 7.93 -1.62 -5.23
N MET A 110 8.46 -0.60 -4.54
CA MET A 110 7.70 0.61 -4.18
C MET A 110 7.23 1.35 -5.44
N ILE A 111 8.13 1.56 -6.40
CA ILE A 111 7.80 2.25 -7.67
C ILE A 111 6.81 1.42 -8.48
N GLU A 112 7.00 0.11 -8.56
CA GLU A 112 6.10 -0.79 -9.27
C GLU A 112 4.69 -0.78 -8.67
N ALA A 113 4.57 -0.75 -7.34
CA ALA A 113 3.30 -0.66 -6.64
C ALA A 113 2.58 0.67 -6.93
N GLU A 114 3.23 1.81 -6.69
CA GLU A 114 2.58 3.12 -6.84
C GLU A 114 2.28 3.44 -8.31
N CYS A 115 3.23 3.17 -9.21
CA CYS A 115 3.07 3.48 -10.63
C CYS A 115 2.22 2.46 -11.39
N GLY A 116 2.25 1.18 -11.02
CA GLY A 116 1.30 0.20 -11.55
C GLY A 116 -0.14 0.58 -11.19
N GLY A 117 -0.39 0.94 -9.93
CA GLY A 117 -1.71 1.41 -9.50
C GLY A 117 -2.12 2.72 -10.16
N PHE A 118 -1.19 3.63 -10.41
CA PHE A 118 -1.42 4.86 -11.18
C PHE A 118 -1.86 4.57 -12.62
N ILE A 119 -1.16 3.65 -13.31
CA ILE A 119 -1.52 3.23 -14.68
C ILE A 119 -2.93 2.64 -14.72
N LEU A 120 -3.28 1.74 -13.80
CA LEU A 120 -4.63 1.17 -13.75
C LEU A 120 -5.71 2.24 -13.50
N ARG A 121 -5.49 3.15 -12.54
CA ARG A 121 -6.44 4.22 -12.20
C ARG A 121 -6.64 5.28 -13.29
N GLN A 122 -5.74 5.34 -14.28
CA GLN A 122 -5.95 6.15 -15.48
C GLN A 122 -6.88 5.47 -16.48
N ALA A 123 -6.88 4.14 -16.54
CA ALA A 123 -7.70 3.37 -17.47
C ALA A 123 -9.12 3.15 -16.95
N ALA A 124 -9.27 2.82 -15.67
CA ALA A 124 -10.56 2.56 -15.04
C ALA A 124 -10.59 2.92 -13.55
N ASP A 125 -11.77 3.31 -13.06
CA ASP A 125 -12.08 3.33 -11.63
C ASP A 125 -12.73 2.00 -11.24
N VAL A 126 -12.36 1.46 -10.08
CA VAL A 126 -13.01 0.29 -9.47
C VAL A 126 -13.51 0.69 -8.09
N THR A 127 -14.81 0.58 -7.88
CA THR A 127 -15.48 1.06 -6.66
C THR A 127 -16.39 0.00 -6.09
N PHE A 128 -16.57 0.02 -4.77
CA PHE A 128 -17.64 -0.74 -4.12
C PHE A 128 -18.98 -0.06 -4.40
N ASP A 129 -20.00 -0.83 -4.75
CA ASP A 129 -21.36 -0.32 -4.82
C ASP A 129 -21.94 -0.11 -3.41
N SER A 130 -23.03 0.64 -3.29
CA SER A 130 -23.64 0.96 -1.99
C SER A 130 -24.53 -0.15 -1.41
N SER A 131 -25.03 -1.06 -2.26
CA SER A 131 -25.98 -2.09 -1.88
C SER A 131 -25.28 -3.39 -1.46
N TRP A 132 -25.34 -3.69 -0.17
CA TRP A 132 -24.79 -4.92 0.41
C TRP A 132 -25.83 -5.66 1.23
N ARG A 133 -25.82 -6.99 1.14
CA ARG A 133 -26.77 -7.86 1.81
C ARG A 133 -26.04 -8.96 2.55
N GLN A 134 -26.27 -9.04 3.86
CA GLN A 134 -25.83 -10.17 4.66
C GLN A 134 -26.79 -11.35 4.50
N GLU A 135 -26.26 -12.55 4.31
CA GLU A 135 -27.02 -13.79 4.49
C GLU A 135 -26.38 -14.64 5.61
N GLY A 136 -27.24 -15.24 6.43
CA GLY A 136 -26.83 -16.04 7.58
C GLY A 136 -26.51 -15.22 8.85
N GLY A 137 -26.16 -15.94 9.91
CA GLY A 137 -25.79 -15.40 11.23
C GLY A 137 -24.29 -15.58 11.49
N LYS A 138 -23.95 -16.35 12.52
CA LYS A 138 -22.57 -16.80 12.77
C LYS A 138 -22.04 -17.54 11.54
N GLY A 139 -20.87 -17.15 11.03
CA GLY A 139 -20.30 -17.67 9.78
C GLY A 139 -21.04 -17.24 8.50
N GLY A 140 -21.93 -16.24 8.57
CA GLY A 140 -22.64 -15.71 7.40
C GLY A 140 -21.71 -15.01 6.39
N VAL A 141 -22.27 -14.65 5.23
CA VAL A 141 -21.55 -14.04 4.10
C VAL A 141 -22.16 -12.67 3.79
N LEU A 142 -21.32 -11.70 3.41
CA LEU A 142 -21.78 -10.38 2.97
C LEU A 142 -21.64 -10.26 1.45
N TYR A 143 -22.75 -10.13 0.75
CA TYR A 143 -22.80 -10.03 -0.71
C TYR A 143 -22.94 -8.59 -1.18
N GLY A 144 -22.31 -8.27 -2.30
CA GLY A 144 -22.40 -6.98 -2.97
C GLY A 144 -21.80 -7.02 -4.38
N SER A 145 -21.41 -5.86 -4.88
CA SER A 145 -20.78 -5.72 -6.19
C SER A 145 -19.66 -4.69 -6.18
N LEU A 146 -18.67 -4.92 -7.05
CA LEU A 146 -17.75 -3.89 -7.49
C LEU A 146 -18.21 -3.37 -8.85
N THR A 147 -18.11 -2.07 -9.08
CA THR A 147 -18.28 -1.46 -10.39
C THR A 147 -16.94 -1.04 -10.94
N VAL A 148 -16.61 -1.52 -12.14
CA VAL A 148 -15.49 -1.06 -12.96
C VAL A 148 -16.04 -0.05 -13.97
N THR A 149 -15.50 1.17 -13.98
CA THR A 149 -15.89 2.23 -14.93
C THR A 149 -14.67 2.66 -15.74
N ARG A 150 -14.76 2.53 -17.07
CA ARG A 150 -13.73 2.98 -18.00
C ARG A 150 -13.60 4.50 -17.97
N LYS A 151 -12.35 4.99 -17.90
CA LYS A 151 -12.01 6.42 -17.94
C LYS A 151 -11.33 6.81 -19.23
N LYS A 152 -10.44 5.94 -19.73
CA LYS A 152 -9.62 6.19 -20.92
C LYS A 152 -9.28 4.89 -21.64
N GLY A 153 -9.06 4.99 -22.94
CA GLY A 153 -8.59 3.90 -23.79
C GLY A 153 -9.72 2.98 -24.23
N ASP A 154 -9.47 2.24 -25.30
CA ASP A 154 -10.36 1.28 -25.96
C ASP A 154 -9.89 -0.17 -25.78
N GLU A 155 -8.79 -0.41 -25.08
CA GLU A 155 -8.34 -1.76 -24.75
C GLU A 155 -9.21 -2.40 -23.66
N PRO A 156 -9.37 -3.75 -23.66
CA PRO A 156 -10.04 -4.45 -22.56
C PRO A 156 -9.35 -4.17 -21.21
N PHE A 157 -10.15 -3.95 -20.16
CA PHE A 157 -9.64 -3.87 -18.79
C PHE A 157 -9.99 -5.17 -18.07
N THR A 158 -8.98 -5.96 -17.71
CA THR A 158 -9.15 -7.24 -17.02
C THR A 158 -8.95 -7.05 -15.54
N VAL A 159 -9.90 -7.51 -14.73
CA VAL A 159 -9.70 -7.76 -13.30
C VAL A 159 -9.27 -9.22 -13.17
N ASP A 160 -8.00 -9.44 -12.91
CA ASP A 160 -7.44 -10.79 -12.84
C ASP A 160 -7.71 -11.44 -11.49
N GLU A 161 -7.49 -10.69 -10.40
CA GLU A 161 -7.60 -11.21 -9.03
C GLU A 161 -8.15 -10.14 -8.07
N LEU A 162 -8.98 -10.58 -7.12
CA LEU A 162 -9.43 -9.78 -5.99
C LEU A 162 -8.66 -10.21 -4.73
N GLY A 163 -8.15 -9.23 -4.01
CA GLY A 163 -7.29 -9.45 -2.86
C GLY A 163 -7.98 -9.53 -1.52
N ASN A 164 -7.27 -10.14 -0.58
CA ASN A 164 -7.67 -10.22 0.81
C ASN A 164 -6.95 -9.15 1.64
N THR A 165 -7.61 -8.69 2.69
CA THR A 165 -6.95 -7.99 3.79
C THR A 165 -6.71 -8.96 4.94
N THR A 166 -6.03 -8.48 5.98
CA THR A 166 -5.85 -9.25 7.21
C THR A 166 -7.17 -9.59 7.93
N HIS A 167 -8.25 -8.86 7.61
CA HIS A 167 -9.55 -8.96 8.29
C HIS A 167 -10.63 -9.55 7.40
N PHE A 168 -10.53 -9.34 6.08
CA PHE A 168 -11.57 -9.68 5.14
C PHE A 168 -11.00 -10.39 3.92
N SER A 169 -11.69 -11.42 3.47
CA SER A 169 -11.49 -11.99 2.14
C SER A 169 -12.54 -11.42 1.20
N LEU A 170 -12.12 -10.87 0.06
CA LEU A 170 -13.00 -10.36 -1.01
C LEU A 170 -12.92 -11.33 -2.18
N LEU A 171 -14.03 -12.00 -2.48
CA LEU A 171 -14.06 -13.11 -3.43
C LEU A 171 -15.09 -12.85 -4.53
N PRO A 172 -14.85 -13.31 -5.76
CA PRO A 172 -15.85 -13.28 -6.82
C PRO A 172 -16.98 -14.25 -6.50
N HIS A 173 -18.23 -13.78 -6.53
CA HIS A 173 -19.39 -14.63 -6.24
C HIS A 173 -19.56 -15.77 -7.25
N SER A 174 -19.07 -15.58 -8.48
CA SER A 174 -19.06 -16.61 -9.53
C SER A 174 -18.18 -17.82 -9.20
N GLY A 175 -17.30 -17.73 -8.20
CA GLY A 175 -16.28 -18.73 -7.89
C GLY A 175 -15.12 -18.78 -8.90
N LYS A 176 -15.14 -17.94 -9.95
CA LYS A 176 -14.05 -17.85 -10.92
C LYS A 176 -12.99 -16.87 -10.45
N HIS A 177 -11.82 -17.38 -10.09
CA HIS A 177 -10.74 -16.58 -9.53
C HIS A 177 -9.75 -15.99 -10.55
N HIS A 178 -9.75 -16.44 -11.81
CA HIS A 178 -8.85 -15.89 -12.83
C HIS A 178 -9.33 -16.11 -14.29
N PRO A 179 -9.38 -15.06 -15.13
CA PRO A 179 -9.61 -13.69 -14.70
C PRO A 179 -10.96 -13.62 -13.98
N VAL A 180 -11.05 -12.83 -12.92
CA VAL A 180 -12.30 -12.58 -12.20
C VAL A 180 -13.36 -12.00 -13.15
N ALA A 181 -13.00 -10.96 -13.90
CA ALA A 181 -13.90 -10.34 -14.87
C ALA A 181 -13.12 -9.56 -15.94
N VAL A 182 -13.77 -9.28 -17.08
CA VAL A 182 -13.19 -8.49 -18.18
C VAL A 182 -14.20 -7.43 -18.60
N LEU A 183 -13.79 -6.16 -18.56
CA LEU A 183 -14.51 -5.07 -19.17
C LEU A 183 -14.08 -4.99 -20.63
N ALA A 184 -14.98 -5.34 -21.55
CA ALA A 184 -14.68 -5.36 -22.97
C ALA A 184 -14.36 -3.95 -23.51
N ALA A 185 -13.70 -3.90 -24.67
CA ALA A 185 -13.30 -2.66 -25.35
C ALA A 185 -14.48 -1.71 -25.62
N ASP A 186 -15.63 -2.26 -25.98
CA ASP A 186 -16.86 -1.56 -26.34
C ASP A 186 -17.77 -1.26 -25.14
N GLN A 187 -17.35 -1.62 -23.91
CA GLN A 187 -18.11 -1.40 -22.69
C GLN A 187 -17.52 -0.24 -21.88
N ALA A 188 -18.42 0.61 -21.36
CA ALA A 188 -18.06 1.69 -20.45
C ALA A 188 -18.02 1.23 -18.98
N THR A 189 -18.83 0.24 -18.62
CA THR A 189 -19.02 -0.20 -17.23
C THR A 189 -19.19 -1.71 -17.13
N LEU A 190 -18.68 -2.30 -16.05
CA LEU A 190 -18.84 -3.71 -15.69
C LEU A 190 -19.14 -3.83 -14.20
N GLN A 191 -20.17 -4.59 -13.84
CA GLN A 191 -20.41 -4.98 -12.46
C GLN A 191 -19.87 -6.38 -12.20
N ILE A 192 -19.17 -6.54 -11.08
CA ILE A 192 -18.59 -7.79 -10.61
C ILE A 192 -19.29 -8.16 -9.29
N PRO A 193 -20.19 -9.16 -9.29
CA PRO A 193 -20.76 -9.68 -8.06
C PRO A 193 -19.67 -10.29 -7.18
N VAL A 194 -19.63 -9.89 -5.91
CA VAL A 194 -18.61 -10.29 -4.94
C VAL A 194 -19.24 -10.71 -3.62
N GLU A 195 -18.47 -11.47 -2.86
CA GLU A 195 -18.76 -11.84 -1.49
C GLU A 195 -17.57 -11.48 -0.58
N VAL A 196 -17.90 -11.06 0.64
CA VAL A 196 -16.94 -10.74 1.68
C VAL A 196 -17.15 -11.68 2.86
N ARG A 197 -16.03 -12.22 3.37
CA ARG A 197 -15.98 -13.07 4.58
C ARG A 197 -14.92 -12.56 5.55
N PRO A 198 -15.10 -12.69 6.88
CA PRO A 198 -14.01 -12.49 7.81
C PRO A 198 -12.87 -13.47 7.50
N ALA A 199 -11.66 -12.96 7.33
CA ALA A 199 -10.47 -13.78 7.20
C ALA A 199 -10.03 -14.34 8.57
N ARG A 200 -10.33 -13.61 9.66
CA ARG A 200 -10.02 -13.99 11.04
C ARG A 200 -11.13 -13.52 11.98
N CYS A 201 -11.35 -14.27 13.06
CA CYS A 201 -12.38 -14.00 14.07
C CYS A 201 -11.82 -13.87 15.49
N ASP A 202 -10.53 -13.58 15.66
CA ASP A 202 -9.96 -13.30 16.97
C ASP A 202 -10.22 -11.84 17.39
N PRO A 203 -10.54 -11.57 18.68
CA PRO A 203 -10.83 -10.21 19.17
C PRO A 203 -9.70 -9.20 18.94
N HIS A 204 -8.45 -9.65 18.93
CA HIS A 204 -7.28 -8.80 18.71
C HIS A 204 -7.28 -8.20 17.30
N ALA A 205 -7.70 -8.96 16.28
CA ALA A 205 -7.83 -8.46 14.92
C ALA A 205 -8.74 -7.21 14.86
N PHE A 206 -9.88 -7.21 15.53
CA PHE A 206 -10.84 -6.11 15.46
C PHE A 206 -10.36 -4.82 16.15
N GLY A 207 -9.58 -4.94 17.23
CA GLY A 207 -8.99 -3.79 17.93
C GLY A 207 -7.95 -3.00 17.12
N GLU A 208 -7.32 -3.62 16.13
CA GLU A 208 -6.28 -3.01 15.29
C GLU A 208 -6.69 -2.82 13.81
N ALA A 209 -7.99 -2.61 13.54
CA ALA A 209 -8.58 -2.59 12.20
C ALA A 209 -8.19 -1.39 11.29
N LYS A 210 -7.11 -0.64 11.58
CA LYS A 210 -6.70 0.57 10.83
C LYS A 210 -6.51 0.33 9.32
N LYS A 211 -6.16 -0.89 8.92
CA LYS A 211 -5.91 -1.30 7.52
C LYS A 211 -6.85 -2.40 7.02
N ALA A 212 -7.92 -2.70 7.76
CA ALA A 212 -8.84 -3.79 7.45
C ALA A 212 -9.52 -3.63 6.07
N TYR A 213 -9.56 -2.40 5.54
CA TYR A 213 -10.38 -2.03 4.38
C TYR A 213 -9.57 -1.64 3.13
N ILE A 214 -8.28 -1.99 3.09
CA ILE A 214 -7.38 -1.68 1.97
C ILE A 214 -7.29 -2.91 1.07
N PHE A 215 -8.23 -3.05 0.12
CA PHE A 215 -8.32 -4.24 -0.73
C PHE A 215 -7.47 -4.07 -2.00
N PRO A 216 -6.49 -4.96 -2.26
CA PRO A 216 -5.79 -4.95 -3.53
C PRO A 216 -6.68 -5.57 -4.63
N VAL A 217 -6.64 -4.98 -5.82
CA VAL A 217 -7.24 -5.50 -7.04
C VAL A 217 -6.14 -5.58 -8.09
N TRP A 218 -5.89 -6.77 -8.61
CA TRP A 218 -4.95 -6.98 -9.70
C TRP A 218 -5.68 -6.87 -11.03
N GLY A 219 -5.07 -6.14 -11.97
CA GLY A 219 -5.64 -5.96 -13.29
C GLY A 219 -4.62 -5.67 -14.38
N ARG A 220 -5.11 -5.77 -15.61
CA ARG A 220 -4.35 -5.57 -16.85
C ARG A 220 -5.16 -4.75 -17.84
N ILE A 221 -4.45 -4.01 -18.68
CA ILE A 221 -5.00 -3.29 -19.83
C ILE A 221 -4.50 -4.03 -21.09
N GLY A 222 -5.42 -4.48 -21.94
CA GLY A 222 -5.11 -5.32 -23.09
C GLY A 222 -4.30 -6.56 -22.68
N ASP A 223 -3.24 -6.84 -23.44
CA ASP A 223 -2.26 -7.91 -23.14
C ASP A 223 -1.06 -7.40 -22.31
N GLY A 224 -1.22 -6.25 -21.64
CA GLY A 224 -0.20 -5.60 -20.85
C GLY A 224 0.19 -6.34 -19.57
N LYS A 225 1.13 -5.74 -18.82
CA LYS A 225 1.61 -6.29 -17.54
C LYS A 225 0.53 -6.23 -16.46
N LEU A 226 0.54 -7.24 -15.59
CA LEU A 226 -0.28 -7.27 -14.37
C LEU A 226 0.21 -6.22 -13.38
N PHE A 227 -0.69 -5.32 -13.00
CA PHE A 227 -0.48 -4.37 -11.92
C PHE A 227 -1.55 -4.57 -10.85
N TRP A 228 -1.42 -3.86 -9.74
CA TRP A 228 -2.44 -3.83 -8.72
C TRP A 228 -2.73 -2.41 -8.27
N MET A 229 -3.94 -2.19 -7.79
CA MET A 229 -4.35 -0.94 -7.14
C MET A 229 -5.14 -1.24 -5.89
N ILE A 230 -5.17 -0.27 -4.99
CA ILE A 230 -5.98 -0.33 -3.78
C ILE A 230 -7.36 0.25 -4.08
N ILE A 231 -8.40 -0.47 -3.66
CA ILE A 231 -9.74 0.06 -3.50
C ILE A 231 -10.14 0.05 -2.02
N THR A 232 -10.95 1.01 -1.61
CA THR A 232 -11.36 1.16 -0.21
C THR A 232 -12.84 1.49 -0.15
N PRO A 233 -13.65 0.79 0.67
CA PRO A 233 -15.03 1.15 0.90
C PRO A 233 -15.14 2.53 1.57
N ASP A 234 -16.24 3.23 1.32
CA ASP A 234 -16.53 4.48 2.00
C ASP A 234 -16.79 4.26 3.52
N ALA A 235 -17.00 5.35 4.26
CA ALA A 235 -17.20 5.27 5.71
C ALA A 235 -18.46 4.46 6.10
N GLN A 236 -19.53 4.56 5.32
CA GLN A 236 -20.78 3.84 5.59
C GLN A 236 -20.58 2.34 5.37
N LEU A 237 -19.95 1.96 4.27
CA LEU A 237 -19.69 0.57 3.95
C LEU A 237 -18.64 -0.06 4.86
N LYS A 238 -17.64 0.71 5.33
CA LYS A 238 -16.72 0.27 6.40
C LYS A 238 -17.46 -0.10 7.68
N ALA A 239 -18.42 0.73 8.11
CA ALA A 239 -19.24 0.42 9.27
C ALA A 239 -20.10 -0.83 9.05
N ALA A 240 -20.65 -1.03 7.86
CA ALA A 240 -21.40 -2.23 7.50
C ALA A 240 -20.52 -3.49 7.51
N PHE A 241 -19.29 -3.42 6.99
CA PHE A 241 -18.33 -4.52 7.03
C PHE A 241 -17.94 -4.88 8.46
N LEU A 242 -17.70 -3.89 9.33
CA LEU A 242 -17.40 -4.11 10.74
C LEU A 242 -18.55 -4.81 11.45
N ALA A 243 -19.77 -4.26 11.36
CA ALA A 243 -20.96 -4.81 12.00
C ALA A 243 -21.27 -6.24 11.49
N TYR A 244 -21.08 -6.47 10.19
CA TYR A 244 -21.17 -7.80 9.60
C TYR A 244 -20.17 -8.77 10.26
N ALA A 245 -18.90 -8.37 10.35
CA ALA A 245 -17.84 -9.22 10.85
C ALA A 245 -18.00 -9.55 12.33
N GLU A 246 -18.39 -8.58 13.17
CA GLU A 246 -18.71 -8.80 14.58
C GLU A 246 -19.80 -9.88 14.73
N LYS A 247 -20.89 -9.75 13.98
CA LYS A 247 -22.00 -10.72 13.98
C LYS A 247 -21.58 -12.09 13.43
N ALA A 248 -20.83 -12.12 12.33
CA ALA A 248 -20.36 -13.36 11.72
C ALA A 248 -19.38 -14.11 12.63
N CYS A 249 -18.53 -13.40 13.35
CA CYS A 249 -17.57 -13.97 14.30
C CYS A 249 -18.18 -14.23 15.69
N GLY A 250 -19.39 -13.73 15.97
CA GLY A 250 -20.05 -13.89 17.27
C GLY A 250 -19.42 -13.02 18.36
N ILE A 251 -18.80 -11.91 17.98
CA ILE A 251 -18.27 -10.91 18.90
C ILE A 251 -19.45 -10.05 19.36
N THR A 252 -19.71 -10.06 20.66
CA THR A 252 -20.76 -9.25 21.28
C THR A 252 -20.12 -7.95 21.75
N THR A 253 -20.63 -6.82 21.24
CA THR A 253 -20.36 -5.48 21.77
C THR A 253 -21.15 -5.23 23.04
#